data_AF-A0A956J3C4-F1
#
_entry.id   AF-A0A956J3C4-F1
#
_cell.length_a   1.000
_cell.length_b   1.000
_cell.length_c   1.000
_cell.angle_alpha   90.00
_cell.angle_beta   90.00
_cell.angle_gamma   90.00
#
_symmetry.space_group_name_H-M   'P 1'
#
loop_
_entity.id
_entity.type
_entity.pdbx_description
1 polymer ?
#
loop_
_entity_poly.entity_id
_entity_poly.type
_entity_poly.pdbx_seq_one_letter_code
_entity_poly.pdbx_strand_id
1 'polypeptide(L)'
;MRDHLAVLSAAFVLTACVSNLSDVPRVADAEPSSIPIFVLASGNRAYPGAARGYWQLAAEVAADLEGAGFDPVVILEPGAAPPDVPIIESVESPGECFSEPMLNVLSAGVIPHLGCIAYGHRFNLRCPNGRPSVAVDASFTVRSYVGWFVWPLAFSPNWRWDSDGPPSRRPEELSLLRQRLNEALTGACAA
;
A
#
# COMPACT_ATOMS: atom_id res chain seq x y z
N MET A 1 43.65 -7.47 13.85
CA MET A 1 42.31 -7.34 14.48
C MET A 1 41.39 -6.33 13.79
N ARG A 2 41.91 -5.29 13.12
CA ARG A 2 41.11 -4.31 12.38
C ARG A 2 40.47 -4.86 11.08
N ASP A 3 41.12 -5.85 10.45
CA ASP A 3 40.68 -6.37 9.15
C ASP A 3 39.46 -7.31 9.23
N HIS A 4 39.23 -7.97 10.37
CA HIS A 4 38.07 -8.85 10.55
C HIS A 4 36.75 -8.08 10.75
N LEU A 5 36.82 -6.84 11.26
CA LEU A 5 35.64 -5.99 11.43
C LEU A 5 35.09 -5.51 10.08
N ALA A 6 35.95 -5.20 9.11
CA ALA A 6 35.54 -4.76 7.78
C ALA A 6 34.81 -5.86 6.99
N VAL A 7 35.23 -7.12 7.13
CA VAL A 7 34.58 -8.27 6.47
C VAL A 7 33.21 -8.57 7.08
N LEU A 8 33.06 -8.43 8.41
CA LEU A 8 31.78 -8.57 9.10
C LEU A 8 30.80 -7.44 8.74
N SER A 9 31.29 -6.22 8.55
CA SER A 9 30.46 -5.10 8.07
C SER A 9 30.06 -5.24 6.60
N ALA A 10 30.93 -5.79 5.74
CA ALA A 10 30.59 -6.08 4.34
C ALA A 10 29.61 -7.26 4.21
N ALA A 11 29.71 -8.25 5.10
CA ALA A 11 28.79 -9.37 5.18
C ALA A 11 27.35 -8.92 5.51
N PHE A 12 27.18 -8.05 6.49
CA PHE A 12 25.85 -7.56 6.87
C PHE A 12 25.14 -6.74 5.78
N VAL A 13 25.86 -6.27 4.76
CA VAL A 13 25.33 -5.41 3.67
C VAL A 13 24.79 -6.22 2.48
N LEU A 14 24.89 -7.56 2.50
CA LEU A 14 24.45 -8.42 1.39
C LEU A 14 23.11 -9.12 1.61
N THR A 15 22.32 -8.73 2.62
CA THR A 15 20.94 -9.21 2.72
C THR A 15 20.11 -8.59 1.60
N ALA A 16 19.70 -9.44 0.66
CA ALA A 16 18.94 -9.09 -0.51
C ALA A 16 17.45 -9.29 -0.28
N CYS A 17 16.59 -8.49 -0.91
CA CYS A 17 15.15 -8.71 -1.00
C CYS A 17 14.73 -8.89 -2.46
N VAL A 18 13.98 -9.95 -2.74
CA VAL A 18 13.37 -10.19 -4.05
C VAL A 18 11.89 -10.46 -3.89
N SER A 19 11.08 -9.87 -4.75
CA SER A 19 9.61 -9.98 -4.72
C SER A 19 9.09 -10.66 -5.97
N ASN A 20 8.05 -11.48 -5.82
CA ASN A 20 7.46 -12.24 -6.92
C ASN A 20 6.52 -11.36 -7.75
N LEU A 21 6.87 -11.13 -9.01
CA LEU A 21 6.07 -10.32 -9.95
C LEU A 21 4.74 -10.98 -10.31
N SER A 22 4.65 -12.31 -10.24
CA SER A 22 3.41 -13.02 -10.57
C SER A 22 2.29 -12.82 -9.55
N ASP A 23 2.63 -12.34 -8.34
CA ASP A 23 1.66 -12.01 -7.30
C ASP A 23 1.08 -10.60 -7.50
N VAL A 24 1.66 -9.78 -8.39
CA VAL A 24 1.14 -8.46 -8.73
C VAL A 24 -0.11 -8.63 -9.59
N PRO A 25 -1.27 -8.07 -9.17
CA PRO A 25 -2.50 -8.20 -9.95
C PRO A 25 -2.34 -7.54 -11.32
N ARG A 26 -2.92 -8.17 -12.34
CA ARG A 26 -3.01 -7.55 -13.67
C ARG A 26 -4.03 -6.42 -13.58
N VAL A 27 -3.56 -5.20 -13.82
CA VAL A 27 -4.40 -4.02 -13.81
C VAL A 27 -4.68 -3.59 -15.25
N ALA A 28 -5.92 -3.18 -15.52
CA ALA A 28 -6.26 -2.52 -16.78
C ALA A 28 -6.00 -1.01 -16.65
N ASP A 29 -5.44 -0.41 -17.70
CA ASP A 29 -5.35 1.06 -17.79
C ASP A 29 -6.78 1.63 -17.84
N ALA A 30 -7.21 2.21 -16.72
CA ALA A 30 -8.43 2.99 -16.65
C ALA A 30 -8.08 4.49 -16.71
N GLU A 31 -8.96 5.30 -17.29
CA GLU A 31 -8.88 6.75 -17.14
C GLU A 31 -9.46 7.16 -15.79
N PRO A 32 -8.82 8.08 -15.05
CA PRO A 32 -9.37 8.55 -13.78
C PRO A 32 -10.67 9.33 -14.02
N SER A 33 -11.64 9.13 -13.13
CA SER A 33 -12.86 9.95 -13.16
C SER A 33 -12.53 11.39 -12.77
N SER A 34 -13.16 12.37 -13.41
CA SER A 34 -13.05 13.79 -13.05
C SER A 34 -13.85 14.18 -11.79
N ILE A 35 -14.39 13.19 -11.06
CA ILE A 35 -15.21 13.43 -9.87
C ILE A 35 -14.26 13.67 -8.69
N PRO A 36 -14.41 14.79 -7.95
CA PRO A 36 -13.59 15.02 -6.76
C PRO A 36 -13.91 13.99 -5.68
N ILE A 37 -12.87 13.46 -5.04
CA ILE A 37 -13.00 12.43 -4.01
C ILE A 37 -12.61 13.01 -2.66
N PHE A 38 -13.49 12.91 -1.69
CA PHE A 38 -13.23 13.47 -0.36
C PHE A 38 -12.67 12.38 0.55
N VAL A 39 -11.60 12.67 1.28
CA VAL A 39 -10.97 11.74 2.22
C VAL A 39 -11.19 12.23 3.64
N LEU A 40 -11.91 11.45 4.44
CA LEU A 40 -12.19 11.80 5.83
C LEU A 40 -11.00 11.45 6.73
N ALA A 41 -10.38 12.46 7.33
CA ALA A 41 -9.43 12.28 8.42
C ALA A 41 -10.21 11.93 9.69
N SER A 42 -10.40 10.63 9.98
CA SER A 42 -11.18 10.13 11.13
C SER A 42 -10.46 10.32 12.47
N GLY A 43 -10.12 11.55 12.84
CA GLY A 43 -9.51 11.89 14.12
C GLY A 43 -10.56 12.39 15.11
N ASN A 44 -10.90 11.61 16.13
CA ASN A 44 -11.71 12.13 17.23
C ASN A 44 -10.89 13.22 17.97
N ARG A 45 -11.39 14.46 18.06
CA ARG A 45 -10.71 15.59 18.74
C ARG A 45 -10.35 15.28 20.20
N ALA A 46 -10.98 14.24 20.78
CA ALA A 46 -10.71 13.74 22.12
C ALA A 46 -9.30 13.13 22.32
N TYR A 47 -8.62 12.67 21.26
CA TYR A 47 -7.29 12.05 21.36
C TYR A 47 -6.31 12.65 20.34
N PRO A 48 -5.55 13.70 20.70
CA PRO A 48 -4.71 14.44 19.76
C PRO A 48 -3.58 13.59 19.12
N GLY A 49 -3.07 12.58 19.82
CA GLY A 49 -2.07 11.65 19.27
C GLY A 49 -2.64 10.74 18.18
N ALA A 50 -3.86 10.23 18.38
CA ALA A 50 -4.56 9.43 17.38
C ALA A 50 -4.99 10.30 16.20
N ALA A 51 -5.44 11.54 16.45
CA ALA A 51 -5.81 12.48 15.41
C ALA A 51 -4.68 12.74 14.41
N ARG A 52 -3.42 12.88 14.89
CA ARG A 52 -2.26 13.04 14.01
C ARG A 52 -2.03 11.83 13.10
N GLY A 53 -2.20 10.61 13.63
CA GLY A 53 -2.09 9.37 12.85
C GLY A 53 -3.16 9.27 11.76
N TYR A 54 -4.42 9.58 12.09
CA TYR A 54 -5.51 9.58 11.10
C TYR A 54 -5.35 10.64 10.02
N TRP A 55 -4.83 11.81 10.38
CA TRP A 55 -4.48 12.85 9.41
C TRP A 55 -3.36 12.42 8.46
N GLN A 56 -2.32 11.79 9.00
CA GLN A 56 -1.22 11.28 8.19
C GLN A 56 -1.73 10.20 7.22
N LEU A 57 -2.54 9.27 7.69
CA LEU A 57 -3.12 8.22 6.84
C LEU A 57 -4.02 8.80 5.74
N ALA A 58 -4.88 9.78 6.08
CA ALA A 58 -5.73 10.45 5.09
C ALA A 58 -4.91 11.22 4.04
N ALA A 59 -3.82 11.85 4.46
CA ALA A 59 -2.89 12.53 3.56
C ALA A 59 -2.12 11.55 2.66
N GLU A 60 -1.71 10.39 3.19
CA GLU A 60 -1.06 9.33 2.42
C GLU A 60 -2.00 8.79 1.33
N VAL A 61 -3.27 8.50 1.68
CA VAL A 61 -4.30 8.05 0.73
C VAL A 61 -4.62 9.14 -0.31
N ALA A 62 -4.72 10.40 0.10
CA ALA A 62 -4.92 11.50 -0.83
C ALA A 62 -3.76 11.62 -1.82
N ALA A 63 -2.51 11.53 -1.36
CA ALA A 63 -1.35 11.54 -2.27
C ALA A 63 -1.38 10.34 -3.25
N ASP A 64 -1.89 9.17 -2.82
CA ASP A 64 -2.05 8.02 -3.71
C ASP A 64 -3.15 8.23 -4.74
N LEU A 65 -4.26 8.86 -4.36
CA LEU A 65 -5.33 9.21 -5.28
C LEU A 65 -4.87 10.25 -6.31
N GLU A 66 -4.10 11.25 -5.89
CA GLU A 66 -3.49 12.24 -6.78
C GLU A 66 -2.51 11.59 -7.76
N GLY A 67 -1.64 10.70 -7.27
CA GLY A 67 -0.75 9.89 -8.11
C GLY A 67 -1.51 8.96 -9.07
N ALA A 68 -2.69 8.49 -8.67
CA ALA A 68 -3.61 7.74 -9.52
C ALA A 68 -4.41 8.64 -10.47
N GLY A 69 -4.25 9.97 -10.43
CA GLY A 69 -4.86 10.92 -11.37
C GLY A 69 -6.24 11.42 -10.98
N PHE A 70 -6.67 11.22 -9.74
CA PHE A 70 -7.89 11.83 -9.19
C PHE A 70 -7.60 13.19 -8.55
N ASP A 71 -8.66 13.91 -8.17
CA ASP A 71 -8.58 15.19 -7.45
C ASP A 71 -9.11 15.00 -6.00
N PRO A 72 -8.22 14.62 -5.05
CA PRO A 72 -8.63 14.31 -3.68
C PRO A 72 -8.66 15.55 -2.78
N VAL A 73 -9.66 15.62 -1.89
CA VAL A 73 -9.78 16.67 -0.88
C VAL A 73 -9.87 16.05 0.51
N VAL A 74 -8.89 16.34 1.37
CA VAL A 74 -8.91 15.86 2.76
C VAL A 74 -9.83 16.75 3.60
N ILE A 75 -10.78 16.13 4.29
CA ILE A 75 -11.74 16.80 5.17
C ILE A 75 -11.69 16.25 6.58
N LEU A 76 -12.06 17.10 7.54
CA LEU A 76 -12.13 16.76 8.96
C LEU A 76 -13.45 16.13 9.39
N GLU A 77 -14.53 16.55 8.74
CA GLU A 77 -15.89 16.25 9.15
C GLU A 77 -16.71 15.91 7.91
N PRO A 78 -17.57 14.87 7.96
CA PRO A 78 -18.32 14.44 6.78
C PRO A 78 -19.26 15.50 6.18
N GLY A 79 -19.64 16.50 6.96
CA GLY A 79 -20.49 17.62 6.52
C GLY A 79 -19.78 18.70 5.73
N ALA A 80 -18.45 18.64 5.63
CA ALA A 80 -17.67 19.58 4.80
C ALA A 80 -17.72 19.23 3.30
N ALA A 81 -18.09 18.00 2.97
CA ALA A 81 -18.29 17.57 1.59
C ALA A 81 -19.73 17.81 1.13
N PRO A 82 -19.95 18.15 -0.14
CA PRO A 82 -21.27 18.13 -0.75
C PRO A 82 -21.98 16.76 -0.59
N PRO A 83 -23.32 16.70 -0.56
CA PRO A 83 -24.07 15.45 -0.37
C PRO A 83 -24.06 14.52 -1.60
N ASP A 84 -23.65 15.06 -2.76
CA ASP A 84 -23.62 14.42 -4.08
C ASP A 84 -22.23 13.94 -4.50
N VAL A 85 -21.24 13.99 -3.59
CA VAL A 85 -19.88 13.52 -3.85
C VAL A 85 -19.51 12.28 -3.03
N PRO A 86 -18.65 11.40 -3.55
CA PRO A 86 -18.17 10.24 -2.81
C PRO A 86 -17.18 10.64 -1.70
N ILE A 87 -17.27 9.96 -0.55
CA ILE A 87 -16.36 10.18 0.59
C ILE A 87 -15.73 8.87 1.04
N ILE A 88 -14.41 8.85 1.18
CA ILE A 88 -13.68 7.78 1.84
C ILE A 88 -13.80 8.00 3.36
N GLU A 89 -14.59 7.17 4.04
CA GLU A 89 -14.93 7.36 5.46
C GLU A 89 -13.96 6.68 6.41
N SER A 90 -13.42 5.52 6.02
CA SER A 90 -12.49 4.76 6.83
C SER A 90 -11.45 4.10 5.94
N VAL A 91 -10.19 4.21 6.34
CA VAL A 91 -9.07 3.51 5.72
C VAL A 91 -8.67 2.39 6.67
N GLU A 92 -8.74 1.16 6.19
CA GLU A 92 -8.33 -0.04 6.90
C GLU A 92 -6.88 -0.34 6.56
N SER A 93 -6.15 -0.92 7.52
CA SER A 93 -4.78 -1.37 7.27
C SER A 93 -4.80 -2.47 6.20
N PRO A 94 -3.92 -2.41 5.18
CA PRO A 94 -3.64 -3.60 4.39
C PRO A 94 -3.20 -4.70 5.36
N GLY A 95 -3.73 -5.91 5.19
CA GLY A 95 -3.64 -6.96 6.22
C GLY A 95 -2.21 -7.25 6.67
N GLU A 96 -2.06 -7.82 7.87
CA GLU A 96 -0.74 -8.14 8.40
C GLU A 96 -0.08 -9.27 7.61
N CYS A 97 1.13 -9.00 7.12
CA CYS A 97 2.00 -10.00 6.51
C CYS A 97 2.95 -10.56 7.56
N PHE A 98 2.78 -11.83 7.93
CA PHE A 98 3.69 -12.50 8.84
C PHE A 98 4.97 -12.90 8.11
N SER A 99 6.08 -12.21 8.42
CA SER A 99 7.43 -12.67 8.10
C SER A 99 8.01 -13.37 9.33
N GLU A 100 8.53 -14.59 9.21
CA GLU A 100 9.23 -15.30 10.30
C GLU A 100 10.62 -14.70 10.55
N PRO A 101 10.78 -13.73 11.48
CA PRO A 101 12.03 -12.99 11.59
C PRO A 101 13.08 -13.81 12.36
N MET A 102 12.65 -14.76 13.20
CA MET A 102 13.52 -15.62 13.99
C MET A 102 14.41 -16.52 13.13
N LEU A 103 13.92 -17.04 12.01
CA LEU A 103 14.70 -17.92 11.15
C LEU A 103 15.84 -17.15 10.46
N ASN A 104 15.57 -15.91 10.05
CA ASN A 104 16.57 -15.01 9.49
C ASN A 104 17.69 -14.71 10.49
N VAL A 105 17.32 -14.40 11.75
CA VAL A 105 18.28 -14.15 12.83
C VAL A 105 19.09 -15.41 13.17
N LEU A 106 18.44 -16.57 13.28
CA LEU A 106 19.10 -17.84 13.63
C LEU A 106 20.05 -18.33 12.53
N SER A 107 19.75 -18.06 11.26
CA SER A 107 20.58 -18.45 10.13
C SER A 107 21.57 -17.37 9.68
N ALA A 108 21.61 -16.22 10.36
CA ALA A 108 22.35 -15.03 9.93
C ALA A 108 22.06 -14.64 8.45
N GLY A 109 20.83 -14.89 8.00
CA GLY A 109 20.39 -14.64 6.62
C GLY A 109 20.91 -15.63 5.57
N VAL A 110 21.59 -16.71 5.96
CA VAL A 110 22.03 -17.77 5.04
C VAL A 110 20.83 -18.51 4.45
N ILE A 111 19.83 -18.83 5.27
CA ILE A 111 18.61 -19.47 4.78
C ILE A 111 17.67 -18.35 4.32
N PRO A 112 17.30 -18.30 3.03
CA PRO A 112 16.34 -17.31 2.56
C PRO A 112 15.00 -17.53 3.26
N HIS A 113 14.48 -16.46 3.88
CA HIS A 113 13.19 -16.52 4.54
C HIS A 113 12.09 -16.06 3.59
N LEU A 114 10.95 -16.75 3.66
CA LEU A 114 9.73 -16.34 2.97
C LEU A 114 9.04 -15.27 3.82
N GLY A 115 8.79 -14.12 3.22
CA GLY A 115 7.96 -13.06 3.75
C GLY A 115 6.89 -12.66 2.76
N CYS A 116 6.12 -11.65 3.14
CA CYS A 116 5.30 -10.92 2.19
C CYS A 116 5.29 -9.44 2.54
N ILE A 117 5.04 -8.63 1.52
CA ILE A 117 4.89 -7.18 1.63
C ILE A 117 3.48 -6.86 1.18
N ALA A 118 2.73 -6.18 2.05
CA ALA A 118 1.39 -5.70 1.75
C ALA A 118 1.48 -4.30 1.13
N TYR A 119 0.74 -4.09 0.05
CA TYR A 119 0.67 -2.84 -0.70
C TYR A 119 -0.79 -2.41 -0.89
N GLY A 120 -0.99 -1.14 -1.19
CA GLY A 120 -2.30 -0.57 -1.50
C GLY A 120 -3.16 -0.27 -0.27
N HIS A 121 -4.40 0.11 -0.56
CA HIS A 121 -5.34 0.62 0.45
C HIS A 121 -6.64 -0.17 0.43
N ARG A 122 -7.23 -0.34 1.62
CA ARG A 122 -8.59 -0.84 1.80
C ARG A 122 -9.39 0.26 2.45
N PHE A 123 -10.53 0.62 1.88
CA PHE A 123 -11.33 1.70 2.43
C PHE A 123 -12.81 1.58 2.13
N ASN A 124 -13.63 2.21 2.96
CA ASN A 124 -15.06 2.30 2.75
C ASN A 124 -15.41 3.62 2.07
N LEU A 125 -16.04 3.51 0.90
CA LEU A 125 -16.50 4.64 0.10
C LEU A 125 -17.98 4.86 0.36
N ARG A 126 -18.35 5.99 0.96
CA ARG A 126 -19.73 6.46 0.99
C ARG A 126 -20.13 6.96 -0.39
N CYS A 127 -21.13 6.32 -0.98
CA CYS A 127 -21.70 6.73 -2.24
C CYS A 127 -22.57 8.00 -2.08
N PRO A 128 -22.73 8.80 -3.15
CA PRO A 128 -23.60 9.97 -3.14
C PRO A 128 -25.08 9.60 -2.98
N ASN A 129 -25.91 10.59 -2.63
CA ASN A 129 -27.38 10.46 -2.52
C ASN A 129 -27.89 9.47 -1.46
N GLY A 130 -27.13 9.27 -0.37
CA GLY A 130 -27.56 8.42 0.76
C GLY A 130 -27.58 6.93 0.43
N ARG A 131 -26.90 6.52 -0.65
CA ARG A 131 -26.66 5.12 -0.98
C ARG A 131 -25.75 4.45 0.06
N PRO A 132 -25.84 3.12 0.23
CA PRO A 132 -24.99 2.40 1.17
C PRO A 132 -23.51 2.60 0.82
N SER A 133 -22.66 2.58 1.82
CA SER A 133 -21.20 2.59 1.63
C SER A 133 -20.74 1.27 1.00
N VAL A 134 -19.66 1.36 0.23
CA VAL A 134 -19.08 0.26 -0.54
C VAL A 134 -17.64 0.08 -0.10
N ALA A 135 -17.27 -1.14 0.29
CA ALA A 135 -15.89 -1.47 0.57
C ALA A 135 -15.11 -1.55 -0.75
N VAL A 136 -14.05 -0.75 -0.88
CA VAL A 136 -13.12 -0.74 -1.99
C VAL A 136 -11.81 -1.37 -1.52
N ASP A 137 -11.46 -2.50 -2.13
CA ASP A 137 -10.23 -3.21 -1.84
C ASP A 137 -9.25 -3.08 -3.00
N ALA A 138 -8.33 -2.13 -2.85
CA ALA A 138 -7.20 -1.92 -3.74
C ALA A 138 -5.89 -2.40 -3.11
N SER A 139 -5.96 -3.35 -2.17
CA SER A 139 -4.78 -3.94 -1.53
C SER A 139 -4.35 -5.23 -2.21
N PHE A 140 -3.06 -5.53 -2.16
CA PHE A 140 -2.51 -6.79 -2.61
C PHE A 140 -1.26 -7.14 -1.80
N THR A 141 -0.92 -8.42 -1.75
CA THR A 141 0.26 -8.92 -1.06
C THR A 141 1.18 -9.58 -2.06
N VAL A 142 2.47 -9.26 -1.97
CA VAL A 142 3.50 -9.86 -2.82
C VAL A 142 4.39 -10.71 -1.94
N ARG A 143 4.64 -11.97 -2.35
CA ARG A 143 5.62 -12.81 -1.66
C ARG A 143 7.00 -12.27 -1.92
N SER A 144 7.77 -12.13 -0.85
CA SER A 144 9.15 -11.71 -0.90
C SER A 144 10.06 -12.79 -0.28
N TYR A 145 11.26 -12.90 -0.80
CA TYR A 145 12.34 -13.65 -0.16
C TYR A 145 13.43 -12.69 0.25
N VAL A 146 13.91 -12.85 1.47
CA VAL A 146 15.03 -12.06 1.97
C VAL A 146 16.12 -12.98 2.49
N GLY A 147 17.36 -12.66 2.14
CA GLY A 147 18.53 -13.44 2.58
C GLY A 147 19.72 -13.29 1.64
N TRP A 148 20.78 -14.04 1.90
CA TRP A 148 22.02 -13.96 1.14
C TRP A 148 21.96 -14.74 -0.19
N PHE A 149 21.18 -15.82 -0.23
CA PHE A 149 21.10 -16.72 -1.39
C PHE A 149 19.85 -16.50 -2.26
N VAL A 150 19.18 -15.35 -2.14
CA VAL A 150 18.02 -15.01 -2.98
C VAL A 150 18.41 -14.40 -4.32
N TRP A 151 19.67 -13.96 -4.49
CA TRP A 151 20.14 -13.34 -5.74
C TRP A 151 19.97 -14.22 -7.00
N PRO A 152 20.04 -15.56 -6.98
CA PRO A 152 19.75 -16.36 -8.17
C PRO A 152 18.28 -16.27 -8.59
N LEU A 153 17.36 -16.08 -7.62
CA LEU A 153 15.94 -15.88 -7.93
C LEU A 153 15.75 -14.59 -8.71
N ALA A 154 16.51 -13.54 -8.44
CA ALA A 154 16.40 -12.28 -9.16
C ALA A 154 16.75 -12.35 -10.66
N PHE A 155 17.43 -13.42 -11.11
CA PHE A 155 17.66 -13.65 -12.53
C PHE A 155 16.49 -14.35 -13.23
N SER A 156 15.51 -14.84 -12.48
CA SER A 156 14.29 -15.40 -13.03
C SER A 156 13.32 -14.29 -13.42
N PRO A 157 12.63 -14.39 -14.57
CA PRO A 157 11.74 -13.34 -15.08
C PRO A 157 10.54 -13.05 -14.17
N ASN A 158 10.23 -13.94 -13.23
CA ASN A 158 9.12 -13.77 -12.29
C ASN A 158 9.52 -13.05 -11.00
N TRP A 159 10.77 -12.61 -10.88
CA TRP A 159 11.31 -12.02 -9.65
C TRP A 159 11.94 -10.68 -9.93
N ARG A 160 11.77 -9.74 -9.01
CA ARG A 160 12.39 -8.41 -9.07
C ARG A 160 13.11 -8.11 -7.77
N TRP A 161 14.27 -7.49 -7.89
CA TRP A 161 14.98 -6.91 -6.76
C TRP A 161 14.18 -5.77 -6.13
N ASP A 162 13.94 -5.86 -4.83
CA ASP A 162 13.55 -4.73 -3.98
C ASP A 162 14.82 -4.23 -3.30
N SER A 163 15.58 -3.37 -3.99
CA SER A 163 16.76 -2.70 -3.42
C SER A 163 16.39 -1.47 -2.60
N ASP A 164 15.18 -0.97 -2.80
CA ASP A 164 14.67 0.20 -2.09
C ASP A 164 13.97 -0.29 -0.83
N GLY A 165 14.25 0.37 0.30
CA GLY A 165 13.56 0.13 1.57
C GLY A 165 12.04 0.40 1.48
N PRO A 166 11.35 0.73 2.58
CA PRO A 166 9.90 0.93 2.54
C PRO A 166 9.53 1.90 1.39
N PRO A 167 8.60 1.49 0.51
CA PRO A 167 8.76 1.62 -0.94
C PRO A 167 8.57 3.05 -1.44
N SER A 168 9.36 3.43 -2.45
CA SER A 168 8.86 4.30 -3.51
C SER A 168 7.65 3.59 -4.16
N ARG A 169 6.46 4.17 -4.01
CA ARG A 169 5.17 3.60 -4.45
C ARG A 169 5.25 2.99 -5.85
N ARG A 170 4.78 1.76 -5.97
CA ARG A 170 4.84 1.00 -7.23
C ARG A 170 3.76 1.52 -8.19
N PRO A 171 4.05 1.66 -9.51
CA PRO A 171 3.05 2.12 -10.47
C PRO A 171 1.82 1.18 -10.51
N GLU A 172 2.02 -0.10 -10.23
CA GLU A 172 0.95 -1.10 -10.18
C GLU A 172 -0.05 -0.82 -9.06
N GLU A 173 0.39 -0.27 -7.93
CA GLU A 173 -0.45 0.12 -6.79
C GLU A 173 -1.42 1.24 -7.17
N LEU A 174 -0.91 2.30 -7.81
CA LEU A 174 -1.72 3.42 -8.27
C LEU A 174 -2.73 3.00 -9.34
N SER A 175 -2.30 2.12 -10.25
CA SER A 175 -3.19 1.60 -11.29
C SER A 175 -4.32 0.76 -10.68
N LEU A 176 -4.03 -0.12 -9.71
CA LEU A 176 -5.04 -0.96 -9.06
C LEU A 176 -6.03 -0.11 -8.28
N LEU A 177 -5.54 0.91 -7.56
CA LEU A 177 -6.37 1.90 -6.88
C LEU A 177 -7.33 2.57 -7.87
N ARG A 178 -6.82 3.03 -9.02
CA ARG A 178 -7.63 3.64 -10.06
C ARG A 178 -8.71 2.70 -10.59
N GLN A 179 -8.34 1.46 -10.91
CA GLN A 179 -9.27 0.47 -11.43
C GLN A 179 -10.40 0.20 -10.42
N ARG A 180 -10.05 -0.11 -9.17
CA ARG A 180 -11.02 -0.48 -8.13
C ARG A 180 -11.95 0.66 -7.74
N LEU A 181 -11.41 1.87 -7.69
CA LEU A 181 -12.19 3.05 -7.39
C LEU A 181 -13.17 3.38 -8.52
N ASN A 182 -12.73 3.29 -9.78
CA ASN A 182 -13.62 3.45 -10.93
C ASN A 182 -14.71 2.39 -10.95
N GLU A 183 -14.38 1.11 -10.70
CA GLU A 183 -15.36 0.02 -10.59
C GLU A 183 -16.43 0.33 -9.52
N ALA A 184 -16.03 0.89 -8.38
CA ALA A 184 -16.96 1.29 -7.33
C ALA A 184 -17.83 2.49 -7.75
N LEU A 185 -17.23 3.50 -8.38
CA LEU A 185 -17.92 4.72 -8.82
C LEU A 185 -18.92 4.45 -9.95
N THR A 186 -18.55 3.66 -10.95
CA THR A 186 -19.40 3.34 -12.11
C THR A 186 -20.32 2.14 -11.88
N GLY A 187 -20.09 1.37 -10.82
CA GLY A 187 -20.91 0.24 -10.44
C GLY A 187 -21.83 0.57 -9.26
N ALA A 188 -21.36 0.28 -8.06
CA ALA A 188 -22.16 0.35 -6.85
C ALA A 188 -22.63 1.78 -6.50
N CYS A 189 -21.84 2.80 -6.83
CA CYS A 189 -22.19 4.20 -6.64
C CYS A 189 -22.83 4.88 -7.87
N ALA A 190 -23.01 4.19 -9.01
CA ALA A 190 -23.53 4.83 -10.22
C ALA A 190 -24.99 5.25 -10.09
N ALA A 191 -25.27 6.51 -10.40
CA ALA A 191 -26.55 7.22 -10.24
C ALA A 191 -27.81 6.43 -10.65
#